data_AF-A0A1J0PBZ9-F1
#
_entry.id   AF-A0A1J0PBZ9-F1
#
_cell.length_a   1.000
_cell.length_b   1.000
_cell.length_c   1.000
_cell.angle_alpha   90.00
_cell.angle_beta   90.00
_cell.angle_gamma   90.00
#
_symmetry.space_group_name_H-M   'P 1'
#
loop_
_entity.id
_entity.type
_entity.pdbx_description
1 polymer ?
#
loop_
_entity_poly.entity_id
_entity_poly.type
_entity_poly.pdbx_seq_one_letter_code
_entity_poly.pdbx_strand_id
1 'polypeptide(L)'
;MGASQPGSAVTGSSPSFPPTTLPAFLELCAGQWMGLRSQFSTSPTPETAPPDSSTSGPGDDDAWHSSERGDVVVSFEPSRSPATLGSLLVTAPTGTSQRLVFQVDGRLSEEDGSAGTQPQTPLLGHLIGHWQLWTDGSLELSGERGGRQWKERIWFTKPNLRLRSRVEHNADDSAASAYFCSEIRRVSAA
;
A
#
# COMPACT_ATOMS: atom_id res chain seq x y z
N MET A 1 27.28 -31.31 -39.74
CA MET A 1 26.23 -32.03 -38.99
C MET A 1 26.78 -32.37 -37.62
N GLY A 2 26.35 -31.65 -36.59
CA GLY A 2 26.74 -31.89 -35.20
C GLY A 2 25.78 -31.08 -34.34
N ALA A 3 24.90 -31.80 -33.64
CA ALA A 3 23.64 -31.31 -33.11
C ALA A 3 23.79 -30.29 -31.96
N SER A 4 22.86 -29.34 -31.96
CA SER A 4 22.57 -28.36 -30.92
C SER A 4 22.42 -28.98 -29.53
N GLN A 5 23.04 -28.38 -28.52
CA GLN A 5 22.65 -28.59 -27.13
C GLN A 5 21.27 -27.94 -26.87
N PRO A 6 20.36 -28.60 -26.13
CA PRO A 6 19.09 -27.99 -25.73
C PRO A 6 19.31 -26.97 -24.62
N GLY A 7 18.56 -25.87 -24.71
CA GLY A 7 18.59 -24.76 -23.78
C GLY A 7 18.31 -25.17 -22.34
N SER A 8 19.06 -24.58 -21.42
CA SER A 8 18.74 -24.60 -20.00
C SER A 8 17.40 -23.89 -19.82
N ALA A 9 16.34 -24.65 -19.56
CA ALA A 9 15.11 -24.12 -19.04
C ALA A 9 15.44 -23.50 -17.68
N VAL A 10 15.37 -22.16 -17.58
CA VAL A 10 15.29 -21.47 -16.31
C VAL A 10 14.02 -21.96 -15.63
N THR A 11 14.21 -22.86 -14.66
CA THR A 11 13.17 -23.27 -13.73
C THR A 11 12.90 -22.07 -12.83
N GLY A 12 11.97 -21.22 -13.24
CA GLY A 12 11.44 -20.18 -12.36
C GLY A 12 10.78 -20.87 -11.18
N SER A 13 11.47 -20.96 -10.03
CA SER A 13 10.87 -21.41 -8.80
C SER A 13 9.73 -20.46 -8.47
N SER A 14 8.48 -20.94 -8.46
CA SER A 14 7.37 -20.16 -7.95
C SER A 14 7.73 -19.66 -6.55
N PRO A 15 7.62 -18.35 -6.26
CA PRO A 15 7.99 -17.82 -4.96
C PRO A 15 7.14 -18.50 -3.87
N SER A 16 7.75 -18.78 -2.73
CA SER A 16 7.06 -19.39 -1.60
C SER A 16 5.87 -18.53 -1.16
N PHE A 17 4.75 -19.16 -0.84
CA PHE A 17 3.58 -18.48 -0.29
C PHE A 17 3.29 -19.03 1.12
N PRO A 18 3.19 -18.17 2.15
CA PRO A 18 3.33 -16.71 2.09
C PRO A 18 4.79 -16.25 1.82
N PRO A 19 5.00 -15.01 1.34
CA PRO A 19 6.33 -14.46 1.14
C PRO A 19 7.08 -14.33 2.48
N THR A 20 8.33 -14.78 2.53
CA THR A 20 9.17 -14.78 3.74
C THR A 20 10.26 -13.70 3.74
N THR A 21 10.41 -12.99 2.61
CA THR A 21 11.37 -11.89 2.46
C THR A 21 10.67 -10.67 1.88
N LEU A 22 11.17 -9.48 2.21
CA LEU A 22 10.56 -8.25 1.72
C LEU A 22 10.59 -8.17 0.18
N PRO A 23 11.72 -8.45 -0.52
CA PRO A 23 11.73 -8.42 -1.99
C PRO A 23 10.67 -9.34 -2.62
N ALA A 24 10.49 -10.55 -2.09
CA ALA A 24 9.44 -11.46 -2.58
C ALA A 24 8.02 -10.91 -2.33
N PHE A 25 7.80 -10.25 -1.19
CA PHE A 25 6.52 -9.57 -0.89
C PHE A 25 6.26 -8.42 -1.89
N LEU A 26 7.28 -7.60 -2.19
CA LEU A 26 7.18 -6.48 -3.12
C LEU A 26 6.95 -6.96 -4.55
N GLU A 27 7.63 -8.02 -4.98
CA GLU A 27 7.40 -8.67 -6.27
C GLU A 27 5.97 -9.21 -6.37
N LEU A 28 5.46 -9.84 -5.31
CA LEU A 28 4.07 -10.30 -5.26
C LEU A 28 3.07 -9.12 -5.33
N CYS A 29 3.43 -7.91 -4.91
CA CYS A 29 2.59 -6.72 -5.10
C CYS A 29 2.49 -6.26 -6.55
N ALA A 30 3.48 -6.54 -7.40
CA ALA A 30 3.52 -6.04 -8.77
C ALA A 30 2.39 -6.61 -9.62
N GLY A 31 1.68 -5.78 -10.38
CA GLY A 31 0.59 -6.17 -11.27
C GLY A 31 -0.54 -5.15 -11.30
N GLN A 32 -1.60 -5.49 -12.03
CA GLN A 32 -2.84 -4.73 -12.05
C GLN A 32 -3.85 -5.34 -11.08
N TRP A 33 -4.47 -4.50 -10.28
CA TRP A 33 -5.37 -4.90 -9.21
C TRP A 33 -6.69 -4.17 -9.33
N MET A 34 -7.78 -4.90 -9.23
CA MET A 34 -9.10 -4.31 -9.05
C MET A 34 -9.35 -4.19 -7.54
N GLY A 35 -9.36 -2.96 -7.04
CA GLY A 35 -9.55 -2.64 -5.63
C GLY A 35 -10.97 -2.23 -5.30
N LEU A 36 -11.46 -2.65 -4.13
CA LEU A 36 -12.57 -2.06 -3.41
C LEU A 36 -12.01 -1.52 -2.09
N ARG A 37 -12.06 -0.20 -1.90
CA ARG A 37 -11.65 0.49 -0.67
C ARG A 37 -12.89 0.96 0.07
N SER A 38 -13.00 0.56 1.32
CA SER A 38 -13.98 1.11 2.27
C SER A 38 -13.24 2.01 3.26
N GLN A 39 -13.80 3.19 3.52
CA GLN A 39 -13.34 4.15 4.51
C GLN A 39 -14.40 4.27 5.60
N PHE A 40 -13.94 4.34 6.85
CA PHE A 40 -14.75 4.53 8.04
C PHE A 40 -14.23 5.75 8.78
N SER A 41 -15.12 6.69 9.10
CA SER A 41 -14.79 7.90 9.84
C SER A 41 -15.45 7.85 11.21
N THR A 42 -14.66 8.09 12.26
CA THR A 42 -15.17 8.23 13.63
C THR A 42 -15.55 9.69 13.85
N SER A 43 -16.76 10.08 13.40
CA SER A 43 -17.37 11.33 13.85
C SER A 43 -17.49 11.29 15.37
N PRO A 44 -17.24 12.40 16.11
CA PRO A 44 -17.50 12.43 17.53
C PRO A 44 -18.97 12.08 17.78
N THR A 45 -19.21 11.08 18.63
CA THR A 45 -20.56 10.75 19.09
C THR A 45 -21.15 11.94 19.85
N PRO A 46 -22.46 12.20 19.72
CA PRO A 46 -23.13 13.37 20.30
C PRO A 46 -23.09 13.44 21.84
N GLU A 47 -22.49 12.49 22.53
CA GLU A 47 -22.31 12.51 23.99
C GLU A 47 -21.33 13.62 24.46
N THR A 48 -20.58 14.22 23.53
CA THR A 48 -19.74 15.41 23.74
C THR A 48 -20.28 16.68 23.09
N ALA A 49 -21.46 16.62 22.45
CA ALA A 49 -22.07 17.79 21.85
C ALA A 49 -22.78 18.64 22.94
N PRO A 50 -22.68 19.98 22.91
CA PRO A 50 -23.45 20.83 23.81
C PRO A 50 -24.96 20.55 23.64
N PRO A 51 -25.74 20.56 24.73
CA PRO A 51 -27.11 20.04 24.78
C PRO A 51 -28.15 20.74 23.87
N ASP A 52 -27.75 21.76 23.11
CA ASP A 52 -28.65 22.61 22.33
C ASP A 52 -28.53 22.44 20.81
N SER A 53 -27.70 21.53 20.28
CA SER A 53 -27.66 21.25 18.83
C SER A 53 -28.76 20.26 18.40
N SER A 54 -30.01 20.58 18.70
CA SER A 54 -31.18 19.94 18.05
C SER A 54 -31.46 20.64 16.71
N THR A 55 -30.60 20.38 15.73
CA THR A 55 -30.95 20.59 14.32
C THR A 55 -30.55 19.36 13.55
N SER A 56 -31.12 18.23 13.95
CA SER A 56 -31.20 17.05 13.10
C SER A 56 -32.24 17.34 12.02
N GLY A 57 -31.81 17.98 10.93
CA GLY A 57 -32.46 17.76 9.64
C GLY A 57 -32.36 16.26 9.26
N PRO A 58 -32.93 15.80 8.14
CA PRO A 58 -32.73 14.43 7.67
C PRO A 58 -31.27 14.27 7.21
N GLY A 59 -30.36 14.22 8.18
CA GLY A 59 -28.92 14.21 8.03
C GLY A 59 -28.47 12.77 7.98
N ASP A 60 -28.33 12.28 6.75
CA ASP A 60 -27.41 11.25 6.27
C ASP A 60 -26.72 10.39 7.36
N ASP A 61 -27.48 9.45 7.93
CA ASP A 61 -27.03 8.44 8.90
C ASP A 61 -25.96 7.49 8.31
N ASP A 62 -25.70 7.59 7.00
CA ASP A 62 -24.69 6.82 6.25
C ASP A 62 -23.33 7.53 6.10
N ALA A 63 -23.17 8.76 6.60
CA ALA A 63 -21.93 9.54 6.45
C ALA A 63 -20.70 8.97 7.19
N TRP A 64 -20.86 7.92 8.00
CA TRP A 64 -19.77 7.24 8.70
C TRP A 64 -18.93 6.34 7.79
N HIS A 65 -19.44 5.99 6.60
CA HIS A 65 -18.81 5.04 5.68
C HIS A 65 -18.91 5.46 4.21
N SER A 66 -17.83 5.25 3.46
CA SER A 66 -17.84 5.33 2.01
C SER A 66 -17.06 4.19 1.38
N SER A 67 -17.43 3.79 0.17
CA SER A 67 -16.70 2.75 -0.57
C SER A 67 -16.47 3.16 -2.02
N GLU A 68 -15.24 2.95 -2.50
CA GLU A 68 -14.84 3.23 -3.88
C GLU A 68 -14.25 1.99 -4.54
N ARG A 69 -14.51 1.83 -5.84
CA ARG A 69 -13.90 0.79 -6.67
C ARG A 69 -13.00 1.45 -7.70
N GLY A 70 -11.81 0.89 -7.91
CA GLY A 70 -10.89 1.39 -8.92
C GLY A 70 -9.76 0.43 -9.21
N ASP A 71 -9.09 0.64 -10.34
CA ASP A 71 -7.92 -0.14 -10.70
C ASP A 71 -6.65 0.51 -10.15
N VAL A 72 -5.82 -0.29 -9.48
CA VAL A 72 -4.51 0.10 -8.97
C VAL A 72 -3.46 -0.64 -9.78
N VAL A 73 -2.48 0.09 -10.30
CA VAL A 73 -1.33 -0.52 -10.97
C VAL A 73 -0.13 -0.42 -10.04
N VAL A 74 0.56 -1.53 -9.85
CA VAL A 74 1.76 -1.60 -9.03
C VAL A 74 2.89 -2.16 -9.86
N SER A 75 4.03 -1.47 -9.88
CA SER A 75 5.27 -1.99 -10.46
C SER A 75 6.32 -2.17 -9.36
N PHE A 76 7.01 -3.30 -9.38
CA PHE A 76 8.15 -3.55 -8.50
C PHE A 76 9.44 -3.19 -9.23
N GLU A 77 10.27 -2.40 -8.58
CA GLU A 77 11.60 -2.06 -9.03
C GLU A 77 12.62 -2.70 -8.08
N PRO A 78 13.38 -3.71 -8.53
CA PRO A 78 14.43 -4.33 -7.73
C PRO A 78 15.46 -3.30 -7.28
N SER A 79 16.07 -3.57 -6.12
CA SER A 79 17.12 -2.70 -5.61
C SER A 79 18.31 -2.59 -6.58
N ARG A 80 18.82 -1.37 -6.72
CA ARG A 80 20.06 -1.06 -7.45
C ARG A 80 21.19 -0.60 -6.52
N SER A 81 20.94 -0.60 -5.21
CA SER A 81 21.85 -0.08 -4.19
C SER A 81 21.81 -0.96 -2.93
N PRO A 82 22.94 -1.23 -2.27
CA PRO A 82 22.93 -2.01 -1.03
C PRO A 82 22.14 -1.35 0.12
N ALA A 83 21.77 -0.07 0.00
CA ALA A 83 20.98 0.65 1.00
C ALA A 83 19.47 0.40 0.90
N THR A 84 18.98 -0.17 -0.21
CA THR A 84 17.54 -0.39 -0.43
C THR A 84 17.24 -1.85 -0.74
N LEU A 85 16.01 -2.27 -0.43
CA LEU A 85 15.47 -3.61 -0.72
C LEU A 85 14.60 -3.64 -1.97
N GLY A 86 14.32 -2.47 -2.55
CA GLY A 86 13.50 -2.30 -3.75
C GLY A 86 12.50 -1.16 -3.57
N SER A 87 11.72 -0.90 -4.61
CA SER A 87 10.69 0.14 -4.60
C SER A 87 9.39 -0.35 -5.24
N LEU A 88 8.26 0.21 -4.82
CA LEU A 88 6.97 0.06 -5.47
C LEU A 88 6.57 1.39 -6.11
N LEU A 89 6.34 1.38 -7.41
CA LEU A 89 5.60 2.45 -8.07
C LEU A 89 4.11 2.08 -8.04
N VAL A 90 3.30 2.87 -7.34
CA VAL A 90 1.87 2.65 -7.16
C VAL A 90 1.11 3.76 -7.87
N THR A 91 0.34 3.39 -8.89
CA THR A 91 -0.58 4.29 -9.60
C THR A 91 -2.00 4.05 -9.08
N ALA A 92 -2.56 5.08 -8.44
CA ALA A 92 -3.92 5.08 -7.95
C ALA A 92 -4.94 5.12 -9.10
N PRO A 93 -6.23 4.80 -8.85
CA PRO A 93 -7.27 4.85 -9.88
C PRO A 93 -7.45 6.25 -10.51
N THR A 94 -7.08 7.30 -9.78
CA THR A 94 -7.08 8.70 -10.25
C THR A 94 -5.93 9.02 -11.22
N GLY A 95 -5.00 8.09 -11.44
CA GLY A 95 -3.80 8.27 -12.26
C GLY A 95 -2.60 8.86 -11.51
N THR A 96 -2.77 9.31 -10.26
CA THR A 96 -1.66 9.78 -9.43
C THR A 96 -0.72 8.63 -9.11
N SER A 97 0.59 8.83 -9.30
CA SER A 97 1.61 7.82 -9.05
C SER A 97 2.56 8.25 -7.93
N GLN A 98 2.81 7.33 -7.00
CA GLN A 98 3.75 7.50 -5.89
C GLN A 98 4.76 6.35 -5.89
N ARG A 99 6.01 6.65 -5.56
CA ARG A 99 7.08 5.65 -5.45
C ARG A 99 7.44 5.47 -3.99
N LEU A 100 7.30 4.25 -3.50
CA LEU A 100 7.64 3.83 -2.14
C LEU A 100 8.97 3.10 -2.15
N VAL A 101 9.97 3.62 -1.46
CA VAL A 101 11.33 3.06 -1.39
C VAL A 101 11.53 2.41 -0.03
N PHE A 102 11.88 1.12 -0.03
CA PHE A 102 12.10 0.33 1.18
C PHE A 102 13.59 0.25 1.48
N GLN A 103 14.03 0.84 2.59
CA GLN A 103 15.44 0.85 3.02
C GLN A 103 15.77 -0.41 3.81
N VAL A 104 17.03 -0.87 3.76
CA VAL A 104 17.48 -2.08 4.49
C VAL A 104 17.38 -1.95 6.02
N ASP A 105 17.36 -0.73 6.54
CA ASP A 105 17.29 -0.43 7.97
C ASP A 105 15.86 -0.31 8.53
N GLY A 106 14.85 -0.67 7.73
CA GLY A 106 13.45 -0.61 8.13
C GLY A 106 12.77 0.73 7.86
N ARG A 107 13.44 1.71 7.24
CA ARG A 107 12.82 2.99 6.85
C ARG A 107 12.06 2.90 5.54
N LEU A 108 10.99 3.69 5.44
CA LEU A 108 10.14 3.84 4.27
C LEU A 108 10.19 5.30 3.78
N SER A 109 10.61 5.49 2.54
CA SER A 109 10.62 6.80 1.88
C SER A 109 9.59 6.87 0.75
N GLU A 110 9.07 8.06 0.49
CA GLU A 110 8.18 8.39 -0.62
C GLU A 110 8.88 9.35 -1.60
N GLU A 111 8.71 9.07 -2.89
CA GLU A 111 9.16 9.92 -4.00
C GLU A 111 7.99 10.12 -4.96
N ASP A 112 7.87 11.30 -5.56
CA ASP A 112 6.86 11.54 -6.59
C ASP A 112 7.12 10.66 -7.81
N GLY A 113 6.10 9.88 -8.22
CA GLY A 113 6.18 8.96 -9.35
C GLY A 113 6.07 9.63 -10.73
N SER A 114 6.10 10.96 -10.79
CA SER A 114 5.96 11.73 -12.03
C SER A 114 7.19 11.56 -12.92
N ALA A 115 7.14 10.57 -13.80
CA ALA A 115 8.10 10.41 -14.89
C ALA A 115 7.95 11.59 -15.87
N GLY A 116 8.80 12.61 -15.80
CA GLY A 116 8.81 13.65 -16.84
C GLY A 116 9.55 14.95 -16.58
N THR A 117 10.00 15.25 -15.37
CA THR A 117 10.84 16.44 -15.13
C THR A 117 12.14 16.01 -14.49
N GLN A 118 13.25 16.28 -15.19
CA GLN A 118 14.60 16.07 -14.68
C GLN A 118 14.69 16.49 -13.20
N PRO A 119 15.14 15.60 -12.29
CA PRO A 119 15.45 16.02 -10.94
C PRO A 119 16.67 16.93 -10.99
N GLN A 120 16.46 18.24 -10.91
CA GLN A 120 17.49 19.12 -10.38
C GLN A 120 17.58 18.80 -8.89
N THR A 121 18.77 18.39 -8.45
CA THR A 121 19.14 17.83 -7.13
C THR A 121 18.65 16.41 -6.80
N PRO A 122 19.54 15.52 -6.30
CA PRO A 122 19.13 14.24 -5.74
C PRO A 122 18.45 14.51 -4.39
N LEU A 123 17.14 14.77 -4.42
CA LEU A 123 16.36 14.80 -3.20
C LEU A 123 16.23 13.35 -2.73
N LEU A 124 16.98 13.04 -1.67
CA LEU A 124 16.75 11.87 -0.83
C LEU A 124 15.23 11.76 -0.61
N GLY A 125 14.59 10.66 -1.02
CA GLY A 125 13.14 10.49 -0.89
C GLY A 125 12.64 10.84 0.51
N HIS A 126 11.47 11.46 0.59
CA HIS A 126 10.94 11.98 1.85
C HIS A 126 10.67 10.80 2.80
N LEU A 127 11.30 10.78 3.98
CA LEU A 127 11.05 9.75 4.99
C LEU A 127 9.60 9.87 5.47
N ILE A 128 8.79 8.85 5.20
CA ILE A 128 7.37 8.80 5.60
C ILE A 128 7.09 7.82 6.72
N GLY A 129 8.09 7.02 7.11
CA GLY A 129 7.98 6.14 8.28
C GLY A 129 8.84 4.88 8.19
N HIS A 130 8.26 3.76 8.62
CA HIS A 130 8.93 2.47 8.78
C HIS A 130 8.12 1.33 8.17
N TRP A 131 8.83 0.24 7.84
CA TRP A 131 8.24 -1.02 7.40
C TRP A 131 8.73 -2.18 8.26
N GLN A 132 7.89 -3.20 8.41
CA GLN A 132 8.22 -4.46 9.06
C GLN A 132 7.51 -5.61 8.35
N LEU A 133 8.28 -6.61 7.90
CA LEU A 133 7.72 -7.88 7.45
C LEU A 133 7.57 -8.82 8.64
N TRP A 134 6.35 -9.27 8.89
CA TRP A 134 6.04 -10.20 9.98
C TRP A 134 6.24 -11.66 9.55
N THR A 135 6.38 -12.55 10.53
CA THR A 135 6.58 -13.99 10.31
C THR A 135 5.38 -14.69 9.67
N ASP A 136 4.19 -14.08 9.71
CA ASP A 136 2.99 -14.53 9.02
C ASP A 136 2.97 -14.14 7.53
N GLY A 137 4.03 -13.45 7.05
CA GLY A 137 4.17 -12.97 5.69
C GLY A 137 3.34 -11.73 5.36
N SER A 138 2.83 -11.03 6.38
CA SER A 138 2.20 -9.71 6.21
C SER A 138 3.23 -8.59 6.37
N LEU A 139 3.05 -7.52 5.59
CA LEU A 139 3.84 -6.30 5.66
C LEU A 139 3.09 -5.26 6.46
N GLU A 140 3.74 -4.70 7.46
CA GLU A 140 3.26 -3.55 8.20
C GLU A 140 4.05 -2.31 7.83
N LEU A 141 3.34 -1.21 7.62
CA LEU A 141 3.86 0.12 7.37
C LEU A 141 3.33 1.03 8.49
N SER A 142 4.15 1.95 8.97
CA SER A 142 3.73 2.93 9.98
C SER A 142 4.47 4.23 9.81
N GLY A 143 3.86 5.33 10.24
CA GLY A 143 4.48 6.64 10.20
C GLY A 143 3.54 7.72 10.69
N GLU A 144 3.90 8.96 10.40
CA GLU A 144 3.13 10.14 10.78
C GLU A 144 2.88 11.02 9.57
N ARG A 145 1.66 11.55 9.44
CA ARG A 145 1.32 12.52 8.38
C ARG A 145 0.38 13.57 8.95
N GLY A 146 0.75 14.85 8.86
CA GLY A 146 -0.09 15.96 9.32
C GLY A 146 -0.46 15.88 10.80
N GLY A 147 0.45 15.42 11.67
CA GLY A 147 0.22 15.25 13.11
C GLY A 147 -0.64 14.05 13.48
N ARG A 148 -0.98 13.18 12.50
CA ARG A 148 -1.69 11.93 12.74
C ARG A 148 -0.76 10.75 12.54
N GLN A 149 -0.81 9.82 13.49
CA GLN A 149 -0.12 8.54 13.34
C GLN A 149 -0.94 7.64 12.43
N TRP A 150 -0.29 6.91 11.55
CA TRP A 150 -0.95 5.93 10.69
C TRP A 150 -0.22 4.60 10.75
N LYS A 151 -0.98 3.53 10.63
CA LYS A 151 -0.48 2.16 10.60
C LYS A 151 -1.27 1.37 9.58
N GLU A 152 -0.58 0.73 8.65
CA GLU A 152 -1.17 -0.08 7.61
C GLU A 152 -0.59 -1.49 7.63
N ARG A 153 -1.45 -2.51 7.57
CA ARG A 153 -1.05 -3.90 7.37
C ARG A 153 -1.53 -4.37 6.00
N ILE A 154 -0.66 -5.00 5.25
CA ILE A 154 -0.88 -5.53 3.90
C ILE A 154 -0.56 -7.02 3.94
N TRP A 155 -1.47 -7.86 3.44
CA TRP A 155 -1.25 -9.30 3.40
C TRP A 155 -1.94 -9.94 2.22
N PHE A 156 -1.52 -11.16 1.90
CA PHE A 156 -2.14 -11.96 0.85
C PHE A 156 -2.81 -13.17 1.48
N THR A 157 -4.07 -13.41 1.13
CA THR A 157 -4.75 -14.67 1.48
C THR A 157 -4.58 -15.71 0.36
N LYS A 158 -4.34 -15.24 -0.87
CA LYS A 158 -3.91 -15.99 -2.05
C LYS A 158 -2.96 -15.12 -2.88
N PRO A 159 -2.14 -15.68 -3.79
CA PRO A 159 -1.24 -14.88 -4.65
C PRO A 159 -1.94 -13.80 -5.51
N ASN A 160 -3.24 -13.96 -5.74
CA ASN A 160 -4.09 -13.06 -6.51
C ASN A 160 -5.10 -12.25 -5.66
N LEU A 161 -5.04 -12.35 -4.33
CA LEU A 161 -5.93 -11.63 -3.41
C LEU A 161 -5.12 -10.96 -2.31
N ARG A 162 -4.97 -9.64 -2.43
CA ARG A 162 -4.28 -8.77 -1.48
C ARG A 162 -5.32 -8.03 -0.63
N LEU A 163 -5.10 -7.99 0.67
CA LEU A 163 -5.89 -7.24 1.63
C LEU A 163 -5.02 -6.18 2.28
N ARG A 164 -5.60 -5.02 2.56
CA ARG A 164 -4.94 -3.90 3.22
C ARG A 164 -5.87 -3.34 4.28
N SER A 165 -5.34 -3.08 5.46
CA SER A 165 -6.06 -2.39 6.52
C SER A 165 -5.18 -1.26 7.02
N ARG A 166 -5.70 -0.04 7.02
CA ARG A 166 -5.03 1.13 7.58
C ARG A 166 -5.88 1.72 8.69
N VAL A 167 -5.24 2.13 9.77
CA VAL A 167 -5.84 2.92 10.84
C VAL A 167 -5.04 4.20 11.01
N GLU A 168 -5.75 5.29 11.28
CA GLU A 168 -5.15 6.57 11.61
C GLU A 168 -5.64 7.00 12.99
N HIS A 169 -4.72 7.51 13.79
CA HIS A 169 -4.98 8.05 15.12
C HIS A 169 -4.61 9.52 15.15
N ASN A 170 -5.39 10.30 15.91
CA ASN A 170 -5.05 11.68 16.24
C ASN A 170 -3.86 11.71 17.21
N ALA A 171 -3.33 12.91 17.47
CA ALA A 171 -2.21 13.10 18.39
C ALA A 171 -2.51 12.68 19.85
N ASP A 172 -3.79 12.58 20.22
CA ASP A 172 -4.26 12.09 21.52
C ASP A 172 -4.54 10.58 21.54
N ASP A 173 -4.10 9.85 20.51
CA ASP A 173 -4.31 8.41 20.29
C ASP A 173 -5.77 8.00 20.04
N SER A 174 -6.70 8.97 19.92
CA SER A 174 -8.07 8.66 19.51
C SER A 174 -8.11 8.21 18.04
N ALA A 175 -8.93 7.20 17.74
CA ALA A 175 -9.13 6.73 16.38
C ALA A 175 -9.76 7.85 15.53
N ALA A 176 -9.14 8.16 14.38
CA ALA A 176 -9.58 9.20 13.46
C ALA A 176 -10.27 8.63 12.22
N SER A 177 -9.69 7.58 11.65
CA SER A 177 -10.21 6.93 10.45
C SER A 177 -9.68 5.51 10.34
N ALA A 178 -10.41 4.67 9.62
CA ALA A 178 -9.96 3.35 9.23
C ALA A 178 -10.27 3.10 7.75
N TYR A 179 -9.41 2.33 7.12
CA TYR A 179 -9.54 1.93 5.72
C TYR A 179 -9.37 0.42 5.62
N PHE A 180 -10.18 -0.18 4.77
CA PHE A 180 -10.02 -1.57 4.37
C PHE A 180 -10.06 -1.66 2.86
N CYS A 181 -9.05 -2.29 2.26
CA CYS A 181 -9.04 -2.57 0.84
C CYS A 181 -9.01 -4.07 0.60
N SER A 182 -9.87 -4.54 -0.31
CA SER A 182 -9.74 -5.84 -0.93
C SER A 182 -9.35 -5.66 -2.39
N GLU A 183 -8.29 -6.32 -2.82
CA GLU A 183 -7.69 -6.12 -4.13
C GLU A 183 -7.48 -7.48 -4.82
N ILE A 184 -8.15 -7.67 -5.95
CA ILE A 184 -8.06 -8.89 -6.75
C ILE A 184 -7.17 -8.61 -7.96
N ARG A 185 -6.14 -9.43 -8.17
CA ARG A 185 -5.26 -9.33 -9.33
C ARG A 185 -6.05 -9.56 -10.61
N ARG A 186 -5.91 -8.67 -11.58
CA ARG A 186 -6.39 -8.91 -12.94
C ARG A 186 -5.53 -9.97 -13.60
N VAL A 187 -6.19 -10.98 -14.17
CA VAL A 187 -5.58 -11.84 -15.17
C VAL A 187 -5.78 -11.15 -16.51
N SER A 188 -4.70 -10.77 -17.18
CA SER A 188 -4.77 -10.45 -18.60
C SER A 188 -5.24 -11.70 -19.33
N ALA A 189 -6.29 -11.59 -20.14
CA ALA A 189 -6.54 -12.59 -21.16
C ALA A 189 -5.34 -12.56 -22.12
N ALA A 190 -4.71 -13.71 -22.31
CA ALA A 190 -3.64 -13.89 -23.29
C ALA A 190 -4.19 -13.77 -24.71
#